data_AF-X0UK03-F1
#
_entry.id   AF-X0UK03-F1
#
_cell.length_a   1.000
_cell.length_b   1.000
_cell.length_c   1.000
_cell.angle_alpha   90.00
_cell.angle_beta   90.00
_cell.angle_gamma   90.00
#
_symmetry.space_group_name_H-M   'P 1'
#
loop_
_entity.id
_entity.type
_entity.pdbx_description
1 polymer ?
#
loop_
_entity_poly.entity_id
_entity_poly.type
_entity_poly.pdbx_seq_one_letter_code
_entity_poly.pdbx_strand_id
1 'polypeptide(L)'
;HLVRPGLISSEDLDLVLITDSIESAVAEIEGFYRNYHSQRYVDGVLVLRLQRFPDERSLARISEEFADILRSGTLKAVEPSQEEIREADVPELPRLALDFNQRSHGRLRRLIDALNEF
;
A
#
# COMPACT_ATOMS: atom_id res chain seq x y z
N HIS A 1 5.99 -17.81 -20.60
CA HIS A 1 5.28 -18.99 -20.05
C HIS A 1 5.88 -19.31 -18.66
N LEU A 2 5.49 -18.58 -17.61
CA LEU A 2 6.06 -18.73 -16.24
C LEU A 2 5.07 -19.26 -15.20
N VAL A 3 3.84 -19.58 -15.62
CA VAL A 3 2.76 -20.06 -14.74
C VAL A 3 3.00 -21.49 -14.21
N ARG A 4 4.00 -22.23 -14.71
CA ARG A 4 4.12 -23.69 -14.51
C ARG A 4 4.95 -24.24 -13.33
N PRO A 5 5.78 -23.49 -12.58
CA PRO A 5 6.43 -24.06 -11.39
C PRO A 5 5.77 -23.66 -10.06
N GLY A 6 4.65 -22.93 -10.04
CA GLY A 6 4.03 -22.47 -8.79
C GLY A 6 4.84 -21.39 -8.05
N LEU A 7 5.73 -20.69 -8.77
CA LEU A 7 6.58 -19.61 -8.24
C LEU A 7 5.92 -18.23 -8.31
N ILE A 8 4.70 -18.14 -8.86
CA ILE A 8 3.94 -16.90 -9.04
C ILE A 8 2.50 -17.23 -8.66
N SER A 9 2.00 -16.62 -7.59
CA SER A 9 0.59 -16.67 -7.20
C SER A 9 -0.25 -15.84 -8.18
N SER A 10 -1.56 -16.08 -8.25
CA SER A 10 -2.45 -15.23 -9.05
C SER A 10 -2.43 -13.76 -8.62
N GLU A 11 -2.09 -13.48 -7.36
CA GLU A 11 -1.96 -12.12 -6.81
C GLU A 11 -0.67 -11.43 -7.28
N ASP A 12 0.38 -12.16 -7.61
CA ASP A 12 1.63 -11.57 -8.13
C ASP A 12 1.44 -10.93 -9.51
N LEU A 13 0.36 -11.26 -10.21
CA LEU A 13 -0.02 -10.58 -11.46
C LEU A 13 -0.49 -9.14 -11.20
N ASP A 14 -0.97 -8.82 -10.00
CA ASP A 14 -1.35 -7.45 -9.63
C ASP A 14 -0.12 -6.55 -9.49
N LEU A 15 1.08 -7.12 -9.35
CA LEU A 15 2.32 -6.36 -9.16
C LEU A 15 2.87 -5.76 -10.46
N VAL A 16 2.44 -6.26 -11.62
CA VAL A 16 3.06 -5.91 -12.89
C VAL A 16 2.01 -5.61 -13.96
N LEU A 17 2.12 -4.43 -14.56
CA LEU A 17 1.47 -4.12 -15.83
C LEU A 17 2.47 -4.40 -16.96
N ILE A 18 2.09 -5.27 -17.90
CA ILE A 18 2.84 -5.48 -19.15
C ILE A 18 2.05 -4.83 -20.28
N THR A 19 2.60 -3.77 -20.87
CA THR A 19 1.97 -3.03 -21.96
C THR A 19 3.04 -2.53 -22.94
N ASP A 20 2.64 -2.34 -24.20
CA ASP A 20 3.43 -1.68 -25.25
C ASP A 20 2.94 -0.24 -25.53
N SER A 21 1.89 0.20 -24.84
CA SER A 21 1.36 1.57 -24.93
C SER A 21 2.00 2.46 -23.87
N ILE A 22 2.54 3.59 -24.32
CA ILE A 22 3.09 4.62 -23.44
C ILE A 22 1.99 5.21 -22.56
N GLU A 23 0.82 5.46 -23.13
CA GLU A 23 -0.34 6.03 -22.42
C GLU A 23 -0.76 5.13 -21.26
N SER A 24 -0.81 3.82 -21.49
CA SER A 24 -1.15 2.84 -20.46
C SER A 24 -0.10 2.80 -19.35
N ALA A 25 1.19 2.88 -19.69
CA ALA A 25 2.28 2.91 -18.72
C ALA A 25 2.27 4.19 -17.88
N VAL A 26 1.99 5.34 -18.49
CA VAL A 26 1.86 6.62 -17.78
C VAL A 26 0.68 6.58 -16.82
N ALA A 27 -0.50 6.14 -17.28
CA ALA A 27 -1.69 6.05 -16.45
C ALA A 27 -1.51 5.12 -15.24
N GLU A 28 -0.77 4.02 -15.40
CA GLU A 28 -0.42 3.10 -14.32
C GLU A 28 0.46 3.78 -13.26
N ILE A 29 1.50 4.49 -13.68
CA ILE A 29 2.42 5.19 -12.76
C ILE A 29 1.69 6.33 -12.04
N GLU A 30 0.94 7.15 -12.79
CA GLU A 30 0.16 8.25 -12.23
C GLU A 30 -0.92 7.73 -11.26
N GLY A 31 -1.58 6.63 -11.61
CA GLY A 31 -2.55 5.95 -10.75
C GLY A 31 -1.91 5.46 -9.46
N PHE A 32 -0.75 4.80 -9.55
CA PHE A 32 -0.04 4.26 -8.39
C PHE A 32 0.39 5.35 -7.40
N TYR A 33 0.86 6.51 -7.88
CA TYR A 33 1.31 7.62 -7.03
C TYR A 33 0.25 8.70 -6.79
N ARG A 34 -1.00 8.48 -7.19
CA ARG A 34 -2.08 9.48 -7.08
C ARG A 34 -2.34 9.90 -5.64
N ASN A 35 -2.38 8.93 -4.73
CA ASN A 35 -2.52 9.16 -3.29
C ASN A 35 -1.38 8.53 -2.49
N TYR A 36 -0.90 7.35 -2.89
CA TYR A 36 0.25 6.72 -2.28
C TYR A 36 1.53 7.55 -2.54
N HIS A 37 2.27 7.82 -1.49
CA HIS A 37 3.54 8.55 -1.56
C HIS A 37 4.73 7.61 -1.39
N SER A 38 4.77 6.88 -0.28
CA SER A 38 5.89 6.01 0.07
C SER A 38 5.50 5.00 1.14
N GLN A 39 6.42 4.09 1.48
CA GLN A 39 6.29 3.20 2.63
C GLN A 39 7.62 3.03 3.35
N ARG A 40 7.56 2.69 4.63
CA ARG A 40 8.73 2.27 5.43
C ARG A 40 8.32 1.27 6.50
N TYR A 41 9.30 0.57 7.06
CA TYR A 41 9.09 -0.19 8.29
C TYR A 41 9.54 0.65 9.49
N VAL A 42 8.71 0.65 10.54
CA VAL A 42 9.03 1.22 11.85
C VAL A 42 8.75 0.12 12.88
N ASP A 43 9.81 -0.31 13.59
CA ASP A 43 9.73 -1.38 14.60
C ASP A 43 9.01 -2.66 14.12
N GLY A 44 9.20 -3.03 12.84
CA GLY A 44 8.62 -4.23 12.23
C GLY A 44 7.16 -4.10 11.78
N VAL A 45 6.57 -2.89 11.88
CA VAL A 45 5.25 -2.53 11.33
C VAL A 45 5.44 -1.80 10.01
N LEU A 46 4.66 -2.15 9.00
CA LEU A 46 4.67 -1.43 7.72
C LEU A 46 3.84 -0.15 7.90
N VAL A 47 4.40 0.97 7.48
CA VAL A 47 3.76 2.28 7.47
C VAL A 47 3.70 2.78 6.03
N LEU A 48 2.50 3.01 5.52
CA LEU A 48 2.27 3.67 4.24
C LEU A 48 2.07 5.17 4.48
N ARG A 49 2.61 6.00 3.60
CA ARG A 49 2.42 7.45 3.59
C ARG A 49 1.49 7.81 2.43
N LEU A 50 0.47 8.60 2.71
CA LEU A 50 -0.57 8.98 1.76
C LEU A 50 -0.62 10.50 1.60
N GLN A 51 -1.13 11.00 0.48
CA GLN A 51 -1.38 12.43 0.26
C GLN A 51 -2.69 12.86 0.94
N ARG A 52 -3.68 11.97 0.96
CA ARG A 52 -5.03 12.11 1.51
C ARG A 52 -5.40 10.86 2.27
N PHE A 53 -5.90 11.05 3.49
CA PHE A 53 -6.28 9.93 4.34
C PHE A 53 -7.77 9.59 4.16
N PRO A 54 -8.15 8.29 4.11
CA PRO A 54 -9.56 7.90 4.14
C PRO A 54 -10.26 8.39 5.42
N ASP A 55 -11.56 8.68 5.33
CA ASP A 55 -12.35 8.91 6.54
C ASP A 55 -12.48 7.63 7.39
N GLU A 56 -12.91 7.76 8.65
CA GLU A 56 -12.99 6.63 9.60
C GLU A 56 -13.85 5.47 9.07
N ARG A 57 -14.95 5.79 8.40
CA ARG A 57 -15.87 4.78 7.85
C ARG A 57 -15.22 4.00 6.71
N SER A 58 -14.52 4.71 5.83
CA SER A 58 -13.84 4.12 4.69
C SER A 58 -12.64 3.30 5.14
N LEU A 59 -11.88 3.82 6.11
CA LEU A 59 -10.76 3.09 6.73
C LEU A 59 -11.23 1.77 7.36
N ALA A 60 -12.34 1.78 8.11
CA ALA A 60 -12.90 0.57 8.71
C ALA A 60 -13.26 -0.48 7.64
N ARG A 61 -13.93 -0.06 6.56
CA ARG A 61 -14.28 -0.93 5.43
C ARG A 61 -13.04 -1.53 4.77
N ILE A 62 -12.05 -0.70 4.45
CA ILE A 62 -10.80 -1.15 3.82
C ILE A 62 -10.08 -2.11 4.78
N SER A 63 -10.08 -1.85 6.08
CA SER A 63 -9.46 -2.75 7.04
C SER A 63 -10.14 -4.12 7.12
N GLU A 64 -11.46 -4.19 6.93
CA GLU A 64 -12.18 -5.47 6.84
C GLU A 64 -11.85 -6.21 5.54
N GLU A 65 -11.83 -5.50 4.41
CA GLU A 65 -11.55 -6.07 3.08
C GLU A 65 -10.15 -6.67 2.94
N PHE A 66 -9.17 -6.07 3.64
CA PHE A 66 -7.76 -6.45 3.61
C PHE A 66 -7.30 -7.11 4.91
N ALA A 67 -8.22 -7.64 5.73
CA ALA A 67 -7.87 -8.31 6.99
C ALA A 67 -6.99 -9.57 6.77
N ASP A 68 -7.06 -10.20 5.60
CA ASP A 68 -6.30 -11.39 5.24
C ASP A 68 -4.78 -11.15 5.10
N ILE A 69 -4.36 -9.89 4.88
CA ILE A 69 -2.94 -9.54 4.80
C ILE A 69 -2.34 -9.03 6.12
N LEU A 70 -3.15 -8.94 7.17
CA LEU A 70 -2.71 -8.52 8.50
C LEU A 70 -2.36 -9.74 9.36
N ARG A 71 -1.23 -9.69 10.06
CA ARG A 71 -0.89 -10.68 11.10
C ARG A 71 -1.81 -10.52 12.30
N SER A 72 -2.18 -9.28 12.61
CA SER A 72 -3.09 -8.95 13.70
C SER A 72 -3.71 -7.57 13.53
N GLY A 73 -4.82 -7.31 14.24
CA GLY A 73 -5.41 -5.98 14.34
C GLY A 73 -6.07 -5.49 13.06
N THR A 74 -6.09 -4.17 12.91
CA THR A 74 -6.73 -3.42 11.82
C THR A 74 -5.75 -2.39 11.28
N LEU A 75 -6.06 -1.82 10.12
CA LEU A 75 -5.38 -0.64 9.62
C LEU A 75 -5.58 0.53 10.61
N LYS A 76 -4.54 1.32 10.87
CA LYS A 76 -4.58 2.42 11.84
C LYS A 76 -3.90 3.68 11.32
N ALA A 77 -4.52 4.82 11.55
CA ALA A 77 -3.82 6.10 11.46
C ALA A 77 -2.71 6.14 12.53
N VAL A 78 -1.54 6.63 12.17
CA VAL A 78 -0.43 6.83 13.11
C VAL A 78 0.21 8.18 12.87
N GLU A 79 0.82 8.73 13.91
CA GLU A 79 1.65 9.93 13.82
C GLU A 79 3.02 9.57 13.21
N PRO A 80 3.74 10.52 12.60
CA PRO A 80 5.11 10.32 12.17
C PRO A 80 5.99 9.91 13.36
N SER A 81 6.91 8.98 13.14
CA SER A 81 7.90 8.60 14.13
C SER A 81 8.86 9.76 14.46
N GLN A 82 9.48 9.71 15.63
CA GLN A 82 10.48 10.71 16.03
C GLN A 82 11.67 10.77 15.07
N GLU A 83 12.00 9.67 14.42
CA GLU A 83 13.04 9.62 13.39
C GLU A 83 12.62 10.37 12.13
N GLU A 84 11.42 10.12 11.61
CA GLU A 84 10.88 10.85 10.45
C GLU A 84 10.83 12.37 10.69
N ILE A 85 10.47 12.79 11.90
CA ILE A 85 10.46 14.22 12.26
C ILE A 85 11.88 14.80 12.24
N ARG A 86 12.85 14.09 12.84
CA ARG A 86 14.26 14.55 12.87
C ARG A 86 14.89 14.65 11.49
N GLU A 87 14.53 13.73 10.60
CA GLU A 87 15.06 13.66 9.23
C GLU A 87 14.29 14.55 8.24
N ALA A 88 13.22 15.21 8.69
CA ALA A 88 12.27 15.93 7.83
C ALA A 88 11.74 15.04 6.68
N ASP A 89 11.48 13.77 6.97
CA ASP A 89 10.95 12.77 6.03
C ASP A 89 9.43 12.98 5.85
N VAL A 90 9.08 14.12 5.25
CA VAL A 90 7.72 14.62 4.98
C VAL A 90 6.74 14.36 6.14
N PRO A 91 7.03 14.79 7.38
CA PRO A 91 6.23 14.50 8.58
C PRO A 91 4.78 15.00 8.50
N GLU A 92 4.47 15.91 7.58
CA GLU A 92 3.15 16.51 7.37
C GLU A 92 2.12 15.58 6.70
N LEU A 93 2.55 14.57 5.95
CA LEU A 93 1.64 13.66 5.25
C LEU A 93 0.95 12.68 6.22
N PRO A 94 -0.27 12.21 5.95
CA PRO A 94 -0.89 11.18 6.79
C PRO A 94 -0.21 9.80 6.65
N ARG A 95 -0.20 9.02 7.74
CA ARG A 95 0.37 7.67 7.79
C ARG A 95 -0.68 6.61 8.13
N LEU A 96 -0.59 5.48 7.43
CA LEU A 96 -1.38 4.29 7.67
C LEU A 96 -0.46 3.14 8.11
N ALA A 97 -0.61 2.68 9.34
CA ALA A 97 0.09 1.51 9.84
C ALA A 97 -0.72 0.23 9.59
N LEU A 98 -0.01 -0.81 9.18
CA LEU A 98 -0.54 -2.16 9.03
C LEU A 98 0.48 -3.19 9.51
N ASP A 99 0.00 -4.16 10.30
CA ASP A 99 0.81 -5.30 10.74
C ASP A 99 0.89 -6.35 9.62
N PHE A 100 1.52 -5.97 8.51
CA PHE A 100 1.55 -6.75 7.27
C PHE A 100 2.24 -8.12 7.44
N ASN A 101 1.67 -9.15 6.81
CA ASN A 101 2.17 -10.53 6.88
C ASN A 101 3.49 -10.79 6.12
N GLN A 102 4.00 -9.79 5.38
CA GLN A 102 5.24 -9.84 4.60
C GLN A 102 5.26 -10.93 3.51
N ARG A 103 4.08 -11.36 3.04
CA ARG A 103 3.93 -12.43 2.05
C ARG A 103 2.96 -12.03 0.94
N SER A 104 1.84 -11.42 1.28
CA SER A 104 0.75 -11.13 0.34
C SER A 104 0.95 -9.80 -0.40
N HIS A 105 2.03 -9.68 -1.17
CA HIS A 105 2.42 -8.42 -1.82
C HIS A 105 1.44 -7.99 -2.93
N GLY A 106 0.87 -8.91 -3.69
CA GLY A 106 -0.18 -8.58 -4.68
C GLY A 106 -1.42 -7.96 -4.02
N ARG A 107 -1.85 -8.49 -2.88
CA ARG A 107 -2.92 -7.90 -2.09
C ARG A 107 -2.54 -6.55 -1.46
N LEU A 108 -1.28 -6.38 -1.01
CA LEU A 108 -0.79 -5.07 -0.58
C LEU A 108 -0.86 -4.05 -1.74
N ARG A 109 -0.55 -4.46 -2.96
CA ARG A 109 -0.70 -3.60 -4.14
C ARG A 109 -2.17 -3.21 -4.37
N ARG A 110 -3.10 -4.15 -4.27
CA ARG A 110 -4.54 -3.84 -4.32
C ARG A 110 -5.00 -2.92 -3.20
N LEU A 111 -4.44 -3.04 -1.99
CA LEU A 111 -4.71 -2.10 -0.90
C LEU A 111 -4.25 -0.69 -1.29
N ILE A 112 -3.06 -0.55 -1.88
CA ILE A 112 -2.55 0.73 -2.38
C ILE A 112 -3.49 1.29 -3.47
N ASP A 113 -3.95 0.46 -4.41
CA ASP A 113 -4.90 0.90 -5.44
C ASP A 113 -6.23 1.36 -4.82
N ALA A 114 -6.76 0.65 -3.82
CA ALA A 114 -7.95 1.08 -3.08
C ALA A 114 -7.75 2.41 -2.33
N LEU A 115 -6.57 2.60 -1.73
CA LEU A 115 -6.20 3.87 -1.09
C LEU A 115 -6.01 4.99 -2.12
N ASN A 116 -5.64 4.68 -3.36
CA ASN A 116 -5.51 5.69 -4.42
C ASN A 116 -6.84 6.30 -4.84
N GLU A 117 -7.99 5.68 -4.54
CA GLU A 117 -9.34 6.20 -4.86
C GLU A 117 -9.80 7.38 -3.96
N PHE A 118 -8.98 7.84 -3.01
CA PHE A 118 -9.27 8.98 -2.12
C PHE A 118 -8.60 10.27 -2.59
#